data_AF-A0A9D7C8Y1-F1
#
_entry.id   AF-A0A9D7C8Y1-F1
#
_cell.length_a   1.000
_cell.length_b   1.000
_cell.length_c   1.000
_cell.angle_alpha   90.00
_cell.angle_beta   90.00
_cell.angle_gamma   90.00
#
_symmetry.space_group_name_H-M   'P 1'
#
loop_
_entity.id
_entity.type
_entity.pdbx_description
1 polymer ?
#
loop_
_entity_poly.entity_id
_entity_poly.type
_entity_poly.pdbx_seq_one_letter_code
_entity_poly.pdbx_strand_id
1 'polypeptide(L)'
;MKILLSLSILLLVVFKVSLGQEIIKGMTNTVSLVKKSAKLPSIKNKDGSTIVLSYKEPDGLKVMMGKNGKNFPFCDPYPNALMVQVAEFDVDGDGKQEILVGARTSTETVEIKIYKKPEFETLYKQWTAFTGVQSFEFPGDGNVKLYDMKGKSGLFKVMADGQLNEL
;
A
#
# COMPACT_ATOMS: atom_id res chain seq x y z
N MET A 1 4.06 -24.88 73.36
CA MET A 1 3.08 -23.85 72.96
C MET A 1 3.34 -23.50 71.50
N LYS A 2 2.30 -23.50 70.66
CA LYS A 2 2.38 -23.66 69.19
C LYS A 2 3.14 -22.53 68.48
N ILE A 3 4.05 -22.91 67.59
CA ILE A 3 4.70 -22.05 66.60
C ILE A 3 3.69 -21.81 65.47
N LEU A 4 3.28 -20.56 65.23
CA LEU A 4 2.56 -20.19 64.00
C LEU A 4 3.60 -19.65 63.00
N LEU A 5 3.94 -20.48 62.01
CA LEU A 5 4.58 -20.04 60.78
C LEU A 5 3.52 -19.30 59.94
N SER A 6 3.63 -17.98 59.82
CA SER A 6 2.89 -17.21 58.83
C SER A 6 3.71 -17.18 57.54
N LEU A 7 3.35 -18.04 56.58
CA LEU A 7 3.94 -18.07 55.25
C LEU A 7 3.11 -17.15 54.34
N SER A 8 3.53 -15.89 54.21
CA SER A 8 2.92 -14.95 53.26
C SER A 8 3.47 -15.21 51.86
N ILE A 9 2.70 -15.91 51.02
CA ILE A 9 3.01 -16.08 49.60
C ILE A 9 2.71 -14.76 48.89
N LEU A 10 3.75 -14.01 48.55
CA LEU A 10 3.65 -12.82 47.70
C LEU A 10 3.52 -13.29 46.24
N LEU A 11 2.28 -13.43 45.76
CA LEU A 11 2.01 -13.73 44.36
C LEU A 11 2.23 -12.44 43.53
N LEU A 12 3.41 -12.31 42.92
CA LEU A 12 3.71 -11.23 42.00
C LEU A 12 3.03 -11.53 40.64
N VAL A 13 1.83 -11.01 40.43
CA VAL A 13 1.16 -11.06 39.13
C VAL A 13 1.83 -10.03 38.21
N VAL A 14 2.70 -10.50 37.31
CA VAL A 14 3.30 -9.66 36.28
C VAL A 14 2.27 -9.45 35.18
N PHE A 15 1.49 -8.37 35.25
CA PHE A 15 0.72 -7.91 34.10
C PHE A 15 1.72 -7.43 33.05
N LYS A 16 1.94 -8.21 31.99
CA LYS A 16 2.47 -7.67 30.74
C LYS A 16 1.39 -6.77 30.15
N VAL A 17 1.39 -5.50 30.54
CA VAL A 17 0.64 -4.46 29.84
C VAL A 17 1.40 -4.20 28.54
N SER A 18 1.09 -4.97 27.50
CA SER A 18 1.46 -4.61 26.14
C SER A 18 0.50 -3.53 25.66
N LEU A 19 0.72 -2.28 26.10
CA LEU A 19 0.25 -1.12 25.35
C LEU A 19 1.21 -0.92 24.17
N GLY A 20 1.23 -1.92 23.28
CA GLY A 20 1.75 -1.72 21.95
C GLY A 20 0.66 -0.98 21.19
N GLN A 21 0.76 0.34 21.08
CA GLN A 21 0.20 1.00 19.91
C GLN A 21 0.81 0.24 18.73
N GLU A 22 0.01 -0.49 17.96
CA GLU A 22 0.52 -1.10 16.74
C GLU A 22 1.04 0.06 15.91
N ILE A 23 2.36 0.19 15.87
CA ILE A 23 3.03 1.09 14.95
C ILE A 23 2.60 0.55 13.60
N ILE A 24 1.77 1.31 12.88
CA ILE A 24 1.47 1.05 11.47
C ILE A 24 2.83 0.94 10.78
N LYS A 25 3.23 -0.29 10.46
CA LYS A 25 4.59 -0.65 10.05
C LYS A 25 4.76 -0.67 8.53
N GLY A 26 3.70 -0.46 7.75
CA GLY A 26 3.75 -0.56 6.29
C GLY A 26 2.95 0.51 5.56
N MET A 27 3.33 0.75 4.30
CA MET A 27 2.77 1.72 3.33
C MET A 27 2.54 3.16 3.83
N THR A 28 3.50 3.74 4.56
CA THR A 28 3.51 5.20 4.79
C THR A 28 4.03 5.96 3.57
N ASN A 29 4.79 5.29 2.71
CA ASN A 29 5.36 5.85 1.49
C ASN A 29 4.36 5.75 0.33
N THR A 30 3.35 6.63 0.33
CA THR A 30 2.33 6.68 -0.72
C THR A 30 2.29 8.03 -1.43
N VAL A 31 1.86 8.01 -2.69
CA VAL A 31 1.63 9.22 -3.48
C VAL A 31 0.37 9.04 -4.33
N SER A 32 -0.44 10.08 -4.46
CA SER A 32 -1.65 10.05 -5.30
C SER A 32 -1.74 11.26 -6.21
N LEU A 33 -2.36 11.08 -7.38
CA LEU A 33 -2.66 12.14 -8.31
C LEU A 33 -4.04 11.92 -8.93
N VAL A 34 -4.85 12.97 -8.94
CA VAL A 34 -6.14 13.01 -9.64
C VAL A 34 -5.98 13.56 -11.05
N LYS A 35 -6.87 13.13 -11.95
CA LYS A 35 -6.92 13.59 -13.35
C LYS A 35 -6.89 15.12 -13.44
N LYS A 36 -6.18 15.66 -14.44
CA LYS A 36 -6.01 17.11 -14.70
C LYS A 36 -5.26 17.91 -13.63
N SER A 37 -4.65 17.26 -12.64
CA SER A 37 -3.76 17.95 -11.70
C SER A 37 -2.47 18.39 -12.41
N ALA A 38 -2.05 19.64 -12.19
CA ALA A 38 -0.78 20.17 -12.67
C ALA A 38 0.41 19.83 -11.74
N LYS A 39 0.15 19.25 -10.55
CA LYS A 39 1.18 18.87 -9.60
C LYS A 39 1.94 17.63 -10.08
N LEU A 40 3.21 17.55 -9.74
CA LEU A 40 4.07 16.39 -9.95
C LEU A 40 4.46 15.78 -8.60
N PRO A 41 3.52 15.21 -7.85
CA PRO A 41 3.83 14.67 -6.54
C PRO A 41 4.73 13.43 -6.69
N SER A 42 5.57 13.21 -5.70
CA SER A 42 6.53 12.12 -5.71
C SER A 42 6.77 11.53 -4.33
N ILE A 43 7.25 10.29 -4.33
CA ILE A 43 7.80 9.60 -3.16
C ILE A 43 9.21 9.13 -3.47
N LYS A 44 10.04 9.05 -2.43
CA LYS A 44 11.37 8.43 -2.51
C LYS A 44 11.27 7.03 -1.91
N ASN A 45 11.64 6.05 -2.70
CA ASN A 45 11.64 4.64 -2.34
C ASN A 45 12.82 4.30 -1.41
N LYS A 46 12.73 3.17 -0.70
CA LYS A 46 13.77 2.67 0.21
C LYS A 46 15.13 2.46 -0.48
N ASP A 47 15.12 2.06 -1.75
CA ASP A 47 16.32 1.89 -2.59
C ASP A 47 16.90 3.21 -3.13
N GLY A 48 16.30 4.34 -2.79
CA GLY A 48 16.71 5.68 -3.24
C GLY A 48 16.16 6.12 -4.60
N SER A 49 15.49 5.23 -5.36
CA SER A 49 14.69 5.62 -6.53
C SER A 49 13.49 6.47 -6.10
N THR A 50 12.80 7.10 -7.06
CA THR A 50 11.57 7.84 -6.79
C THR A 50 10.43 7.34 -7.65
N ILE A 51 9.19 7.45 -7.17
CA ILE A 51 8.01 7.44 -8.02
C ILE A 51 7.53 8.88 -8.17
N VAL A 52 7.26 9.29 -9.41
CA VAL A 52 6.69 10.59 -9.75
C VAL A 52 5.40 10.37 -10.51
N LEU A 53 4.31 11.01 -10.08
CA LEU A 53 3.05 11.00 -10.80
C LEU A 53 2.92 12.26 -11.65
N SER A 54 2.34 12.11 -12.84
CA SER A 54 2.04 13.25 -13.71
C SER A 54 0.74 13.03 -14.49
N TYR A 55 0.17 14.12 -15.02
CA TYR A 55 -0.95 14.08 -15.94
C TYR A 55 -0.62 14.85 -17.21
N LYS A 56 -0.87 14.25 -18.39
CA LYS A 56 -0.72 14.93 -19.68
C LYS A 56 -1.63 14.29 -20.74
N GLU A 57 -2.40 15.11 -21.45
CA GLU A 57 -3.16 14.66 -22.63
C GLU A 57 -2.23 14.41 -23.82
N PRO A 58 -2.51 13.40 -24.67
CA PRO A 58 -3.67 12.47 -24.61
C PRO A 58 -3.46 11.25 -23.68
N ASP A 59 -2.29 11.15 -23.04
CA ASP A 59 -1.87 9.92 -22.34
C ASP A 59 -2.55 9.70 -20.98
N GLY A 60 -3.12 10.73 -20.37
CA GLY A 60 -3.75 10.69 -19.04
C GLY A 60 -2.74 10.66 -17.88
N LEU A 61 -3.03 9.86 -16.85
CA LEU A 61 -2.20 9.74 -15.65
C LEU A 61 -1.01 8.81 -15.90
N LYS A 62 0.20 9.21 -15.49
CA LYS A 62 1.44 8.45 -15.67
C LYS A 62 2.12 8.17 -14.34
N VAL A 63 2.68 6.97 -14.21
CA VAL A 63 3.60 6.58 -13.15
C VAL A 63 5.01 6.52 -13.74
N MET A 64 5.90 7.38 -13.27
CA MET A 64 7.28 7.47 -13.71
C MET A 64 8.20 7.05 -12.55
N MET A 65 9.30 6.37 -12.87
CA MET A 65 10.36 6.11 -11.91
C MET A 65 11.55 7.03 -12.16
N GLY A 66 12.04 7.67 -11.10
CA GLY A 66 13.26 8.45 -11.11
C GLY A 66 14.44 7.65 -10.56
N LYS A 67 15.55 7.61 -11.30
CA LYS A 67 16.83 7.03 -10.85
C LYS A 67 17.97 7.84 -11.46
N ASN A 68 18.99 8.16 -10.66
CA ASN A 68 20.17 8.91 -11.10
C ASN A 68 19.84 10.23 -11.83
N GLY A 69 18.84 10.96 -11.33
CA GLY A 69 18.41 12.25 -11.88
C GLY A 69 17.61 12.17 -13.19
N LYS A 70 17.28 10.97 -13.67
CA LYS A 70 16.45 10.75 -14.88
C LYS A 70 15.14 10.06 -14.53
N ASN A 71 14.07 10.42 -15.23
CA ASN A 71 12.77 9.78 -15.12
C ASN A 71 12.48 8.91 -16.34
N PHE A 72 11.93 7.73 -16.12
CA PHE A 72 11.46 6.81 -17.16
C PHE A 72 10.04 6.32 -16.83
N PRO A 73 9.22 5.95 -17.83
CA PRO A 73 7.93 5.32 -17.57
C PRO A 73 8.11 4.07 -16.71
N PHE A 74 7.39 3.98 -15.59
CA PHE A 74 7.43 2.80 -14.72
C PHE A 74 6.46 1.72 -15.20
N CYS A 75 5.26 2.13 -15.62
CA CYS A 75 4.25 1.27 -16.21
C CYS A 75 3.52 1.99 -17.35
N ASP A 76 2.64 1.27 -18.03
CA ASP A 76 1.74 1.86 -19.03
C ASP A 76 0.92 3.00 -18.42
N PRO A 77 0.66 4.07 -19.18
CA PRO A 77 -0.16 5.18 -18.73
C PRO A 77 -1.63 4.77 -18.55
N TYR A 78 -2.36 5.54 -17.74
CA TYR A 78 -3.78 5.36 -17.47
C TYR A 78 -4.58 6.49 -18.16
N PRO A 79 -4.98 6.32 -19.43
CA PRO A 79 -5.59 7.40 -20.23
C PRO A 79 -6.92 7.87 -19.64
N ASN A 80 -7.72 6.95 -19.11
CA ASN A 80 -9.07 7.23 -18.62
C ASN A 80 -9.19 7.31 -17.10
N ALA A 81 -8.10 7.07 -16.36
CA ALA A 81 -8.18 7.04 -14.90
C ALA A 81 -8.52 8.42 -14.31
N LEU A 82 -9.40 8.38 -13.32
CA LEU A 82 -9.80 9.54 -12.52
C LEU A 82 -8.76 9.84 -11.42
N MET A 83 -8.07 8.80 -10.95
CA MET A 83 -7.05 8.89 -9.92
C MET A 83 -6.08 7.71 -10.04
N VAL A 84 -4.81 7.96 -9.72
CA VAL A 84 -3.80 6.93 -9.46
C VAL A 84 -3.21 7.18 -8.08
N GLN A 85 -3.01 6.12 -7.31
CA GLN A 85 -2.23 6.12 -6.08
C GLN A 85 -1.16 5.04 -6.18
N VAL A 86 0.03 5.32 -5.65
CA VAL A 86 1.15 4.41 -5.60
C VAL A 86 1.63 4.27 -4.17
N ALA A 87 2.03 3.06 -3.77
CA ALA A 87 2.68 2.77 -2.50
C ALA A 87 3.89 1.84 -2.70
N GLU A 88 4.80 1.87 -1.73
CA GLU A 88 5.93 0.94 -1.61
C GLU A 88 5.76 0.05 -0.38
N PHE A 89 5.89 -1.28 -0.56
CA PHE A 89 5.75 -2.26 0.52
C PHE A 89 6.45 -3.59 0.20
N ASP A 90 7.02 -4.23 1.21
CA ASP A 90 7.56 -5.59 1.15
C ASP A 90 6.45 -6.61 1.41
N VAL A 91 5.94 -7.20 0.33
CA VAL A 91 4.75 -8.05 0.37
C VAL A 91 5.08 -9.45 0.89
N ASP A 92 6.23 -10.00 0.51
CA ASP A 92 6.63 -11.38 0.80
C ASP A 92 7.63 -11.51 1.97
N GLY A 93 8.08 -10.38 2.53
CA GLY A 93 8.97 -10.33 3.68
C GLY A 93 10.43 -10.61 3.35
N ASP A 94 10.82 -10.55 2.07
CA ASP A 94 12.19 -10.85 1.62
C ASP A 94 13.17 -9.67 1.82
N GLY A 95 12.67 -8.53 2.30
CA GLY A 95 13.42 -7.31 2.55
C GLY A 95 13.48 -6.34 1.36
N LYS A 96 13.08 -6.78 0.16
CA LYS A 96 12.88 -5.96 -1.03
C LYS A 96 11.46 -5.42 -1.02
N GLN A 97 11.24 -4.29 -1.69
CA GLN A 97 9.93 -3.66 -1.71
C GLN A 97 9.31 -3.81 -3.09
N GLU A 98 8.05 -4.17 -3.14
CA GLU A 98 7.18 -4.05 -4.31
C GLU A 98 6.61 -2.63 -4.40
N ILE A 99 6.12 -2.31 -5.60
CA ILE A 99 5.34 -1.10 -5.87
C ILE A 99 3.90 -1.48 -6.15
N LEU A 100 2.98 -0.96 -5.35
CA LEU A 100 1.54 -1.12 -5.55
C LEU A 100 1.02 0.11 -6.29
N VAL A 101 0.30 -0.10 -7.39
CA VAL A 101 -0.36 0.94 -8.17
C VAL A 101 -1.85 0.66 -8.17
N GLY A 102 -2.61 1.56 -7.58
CA GLY A 102 -4.05 1.58 -7.68
C GLY A 102 -4.50 2.64 -8.67
N ALA A 103 -5.44 2.31 -9.54
CA ALA A 103 -6.01 3.24 -10.50
C ALA A 103 -7.53 3.14 -10.49
N ARG A 104 -8.20 4.28 -10.27
CA ARG A 104 -9.65 4.38 -10.46
C ARG A 104 -9.90 4.65 -11.95
N THR A 105 -10.18 3.60 -12.72
CA THR A 105 -10.28 3.66 -14.19
C THR A 105 -11.65 4.11 -14.69
N SER A 106 -12.67 4.06 -13.84
CA SER A 106 -14.00 4.62 -14.09
C SER A 106 -14.63 5.14 -12.79
N THR A 107 -15.89 5.59 -12.83
CA THR A 107 -16.62 5.98 -11.61
C THR A 107 -16.86 4.81 -10.66
N GLU A 108 -16.82 3.57 -11.14
CA GLU A 108 -17.19 2.35 -10.41
C GLU A 108 -16.16 1.22 -10.56
N THR A 109 -14.98 1.51 -11.10
CA THR A 109 -13.93 0.51 -11.35
C THR A 109 -12.59 0.97 -10.79
N VAL A 110 -11.98 0.08 -10.01
CA VAL A 110 -10.61 0.22 -9.50
C VAL A 110 -9.79 -0.96 -9.98
N GLU A 111 -8.58 -0.68 -10.47
CA GLU A 111 -7.56 -1.67 -10.76
C GLU A 111 -6.45 -1.57 -9.73
N ILE A 112 -6.06 -2.70 -9.13
CA ILE A 112 -4.86 -2.80 -8.30
C ILE A 112 -3.83 -3.65 -9.05
N LYS A 113 -2.62 -3.13 -9.16
CA LYS A 113 -1.45 -3.80 -9.78
C LYS A 113 -0.28 -3.76 -8.82
N ILE A 114 0.44 -4.87 -8.70
CA ILE A 114 1.61 -5.02 -7.83
C ILE A 114 2.81 -5.31 -8.72
N TYR A 115 3.88 -4.55 -8.58
CA TYR A 115 5.08 -4.66 -9.40
C TYR A 115 6.28 -5.00 -8.51
N LYS A 116 6.97 -6.11 -8.83
CA LYS A 116 8.33 -6.32 -8.32
C LYS A 116 9.27 -5.29 -8.95
N LYS A 117 10.18 -4.74 -8.15
CA LYS A 117 11.07 -3.68 -8.62
C LYS A 117 12.08 -4.21 -9.65
N PRO A 118 12.44 -3.38 -10.64
CA PRO A 118 13.15 -3.77 -11.86
C PRO A 118 14.62 -4.18 -11.66
N GLU A 119 15.11 -4.32 -10.44
CA GLU A 119 16.51 -4.65 -10.21
C GLU A 119 16.83 -6.11 -10.52
N PHE A 120 15.84 -7.03 -10.58
CA PHE A 120 16.11 -8.43 -10.95
C PHE A 120 15.06 -9.22 -11.73
N GLU A 121 13.81 -8.76 -11.94
CA GLU A 121 12.88 -9.50 -12.81
C GLU A 121 11.68 -8.60 -13.13
N THR A 122 11.56 -8.19 -14.39
CA THR A 122 10.43 -7.42 -14.92
C THR A 122 9.18 -8.30 -15.05
N LEU A 123 8.63 -8.81 -13.95
CA LEU A 123 7.22 -9.21 -13.85
C LEU A 123 6.86 -9.66 -12.44
N TYR A 124 6.03 -8.84 -11.78
CA TYR A 124 4.83 -9.40 -11.15
C TYR A 124 3.66 -8.58 -11.66
N LYS A 125 2.61 -9.24 -12.18
CA LYS A 125 1.38 -8.62 -12.70
C LYS A 125 0.21 -9.47 -12.22
N GLN A 126 -0.37 -9.10 -11.09
CA GLN A 126 -1.75 -9.45 -10.80
C GLN A 126 -2.61 -8.22 -11.12
N TRP A 127 -3.66 -8.42 -11.92
CA TRP A 127 -4.70 -7.44 -12.16
C TRP A 127 -5.94 -7.92 -11.42
N THR A 128 -6.34 -7.20 -10.39
CA THR A 128 -7.69 -7.36 -9.84
C THR A 128 -8.49 -6.11 -10.16
N ALA A 129 -9.47 -6.26 -11.05
CA ALA A 129 -10.46 -5.24 -11.35
C ALA A 129 -11.60 -5.42 -10.35
N PHE A 130 -11.88 -4.39 -9.58
CA PHE A 130 -13.02 -4.34 -8.70
C PHE A 130 -14.08 -3.44 -9.34
N THR A 131 -15.22 -4.01 -9.68
CA THR A 131 -16.40 -3.27 -10.15
C THR A 131 -17.33 -2.95 -8.97
N GLY A 132 -18.15 -1.91 -9.10
CA GLY A 132 -18.99 -1.43 -7.99
C GLY A 132 -18.20 -0.74 -6.86
N VAL A 133 -16.96 -0.33 -7.13
CA VAL A 133 -16.07 0.35 -6.18
C VAL A 133 -15.86 1.80 -6.62
N GLN A 134 -16.19 2.76 -5.75
CA GLN A 134 -16.10 4.19 -6.05
C GLN A 134 -14.75 4.82 -5.67
N SER A 135 -14.04 4.21 -4.72
CA SER A 135 -12.72 4.70 -4.29
C SER A 135 -11.93 3.60 -3.60
N PHE A 136 -10.63 3.86 -3.43
CA PHE A 136 -9.72 2.99 -2.71
C PHE A 136 -8.70 3.83 -1.95
N GLU A 137 -8.06 3.23 -0.96
CA GLU A 137 -6.90 3.79 -0.27
C GLU A 137 -5.92 2.68 0.09
N PHE A 138 -4.65 3.05 0.24
CA PHE A 138 -3.60 2.20 0.83
C PHE A 138 -3.36 2.66 2.27
N PRO A 139 -4.11 2.14 3.27
CA PRO A 139 -4.09 2.64 4.64
C PRO A 139 -2.82 2.28 5.42
N GLY A 140 -2.03 1.34 4.91
CA GLY A 140 -0.83 0.85 5.58
C GLY A 140 -0.72 -0.67 5.55
N ASP A 141 0.40 -1.19 6.05
CA ASP A 141 0.61 -2.61 6.38
C ASP A 141 0.27 -3.60 5.28
N GLY A 142 0.55 -3.28 4.02
CA GLY A 142 0.21 -4.15 2.88
C GLY A 142 -1.29 -4.33 2.66
N ASN A 143 -2.13 -3.42 3.16
CA ASN A 143 -3.57 -3.48 2.99
C ASN A 143 -4.06 -2.55 1.86
N VAL A 144 -5.14 -2.95 1.22
CA VAL A 144 -5.94 -2.13 0.29
C VAL A 144 -7.33 -2.03 0.88
N LYS A 145 -7.84 -0.82 1.04
CA LYS A 145 -9.23 -0.62 1.46
C LYS A 145 -10.02 -0.12 0.26
N LEU A 146 -11.12 -0.82 -0.04
CA LEU A 146 -12.00 -0.51 -1.17
C LEU A 146 -13.34 -0.03 -0.63
N TYR A 147 -13.88 1.03 -1.22
CA TYR A 147 -15.18 1.58 -0.85
C TYR A 147 -16.19 1.31 -1.96
N ASP A 148 -17.27 0.62 -1.64
CA ASP A 148 -18.36 0.36 -2.58
C ASP A 148 -19.13 1.66 -2.92
N MET A 149 -20.07 1.57 -3.87
CA MET A 149 -20.89 2.71 -4.30
C MET A 149 -21.77 3.33 -3.19
N LYS A 150 -21.94 2.66 -2.05
CA LYS A 150 -22.69 3.16 -0.87
C LYS A 150 -21.76 3.72 0.21
N GLY A 151 -20.44 3.66 0.01
CA GLY A 151 -19.43 4.10 0.96
C GLY A 151 -19.08 3.04 2.01
N LYS A 152 -19.62 1.82 1.92
CA LYS A 152 -19.18 0.71 2.78
C LYS A 152 -17.80 0.27 2.32
N SER A 153 -16.89 0.07 3.27
CA SER A 153 -15.53 -0.38 2.97
C SER A 153 -15.32 -1.86 3.24
N GLY A 154 -14.54 -2.53 2.39
CA GLY A 154 -13.86 -3.79 2.68
C GLY A 154 -12.35 -3.56 2.80
N LEU A 155 -11.68 -4.32 3.68
CA LEU A 155 -10.23 -4.27 3.84
C LEU A 155 -9.64 -5.57 3.27
N PHE A 156 -8.61 -5.43 2.44
CA PHE A 156 -7.99 -6.54 1.75
C PHE A 156 -6.50 -6.55 2.04
N LYS A 157 -5.94 -7.71 2.37
CA LYS A 157 -4.50 -7.91 2.53
C LYS A 157 -3.87 -8.30 1.20
N VAL A 158 -2.77 -7.65 0.86
CA VAL A 158 -1.91 -8.04 -0.26
C VAL A 158 -1.06 -9.22 0.17
N MET A 159 -1.14 -10.30 -0.59
CA MET A 159 -0.50 -11.57 -0.33
C MET A 159 0.74 -11.75 -1.21
N ALA A 160 1.68 -12.59 -0.76
CA ALA A 160 2.94 -12.88 -1.48
C ALA A 160 2.73 -13.48 -2.88
N ASP A 161 1.59 -14.12 -3.11
CA ASP A 161 1.15 -14.63 -4.42
C ASP A 161 0.43 -13.58 -5.29
N GLY A 162 0.45 -12.30 -4.85
CA GLY A 162 -0.18 -11.18 -5.54
C GLY A 162 -1.66 -11.02 -5.26
N GLN A 163 -2.28 -11.96 -4.54
CA GLN A 163 -3.71 -11.93 -4.29
C GLN A 163 -4.11 -10.88 -3.27
N LEU A 164 -5.36 -10.45 -3.37
CA LEU A 164 -6.02 -9.60 -2.39
C LEU A 164 -7.04 -10.45 -1.64
N ASN A 165 -6.76 -10.71 -0.36
CA ASN A 165 -7.64 -11.48 0.50
C ASN A 165 -8.41 -10.54 1.42
N GLU A 166 -9.75 -10.63 1.43
CA GLU A 166 -10.57 -9.88 2.38
C GLU A 166 -10.23 -10.28 3.83
N LEU A 167 -10.13 -9.29 4.71
CA LEU A 167 -9.83 -9.43 6.14
C LEU A 167 -11.10 -9.40 7.01
#